data_AF-X1P000-F1
#
_entry.id   AF-X1P000-F1
#
_cell.length_a   1.000
_cell.length_b   1.000
_cell.length_c   1.000
_cell.angle_alpha   90.00
_cell.angle_beta   90.00
_cell.angle_gamma   90.00
#
_symmetry.space_group_name_H-M   'P 1'
#
loop_
_entity.id
_entity.type
_entity.pdbx_description
1 polymer ?
#
loop_
_entity_poly.entity_id
_entity_poly.type
_entity_poly.pdbx_seq_one_letter_code
_entity_poly.pdbx_strand_id
1 'polypeptide(L)'
;GSPAMAEGSVDAGKWQGLLANIVTGIGAGIYEELIFRLILIIGLMMLFQDVLRLGHKSSIILSVLISAALFSAYHHIVYLEGRFIQSTPFNWTEFGFRTIAGIYFAVLFAIRGFGITAGAHAFYDIIAVSMNALFIR
;
A
#
# COMPACT_ATOMS: atom_id res chain seq x y z
N GLY A 1 19.33 27.39 37.14
CA GLY A 1 18.53 27.33 35.91
C GLY A 1 17.35 26.42 36.17
N SER A 2 16.12 26.90 35.96
CA SER A 2 14.91 26.20 36.40
C SER A 2 14.58 24.95 35.54
N PRO A 3 14.36 23.78 36.16
CA PRO A 3 14.08 22.51 35.47
C PRO A 3 12.73 22.45 34.72
N ALA A 4 11.76 23.31 35.08
CA ALA A 4 10.41 23.31 34.48
C ALA A 4 10.37 23.70 32.98
N MET A 5 11.36 24.48 32.49
CA MET A 5 11.42 24.88 31.08
C MET A 5 11.95 23.76 30.17
N ALA A 6 12.71 22.81 30.72
CA ALA A 6 13.23 21.68 29.98
C ALA A 6 12.14 20.62 29.74
N GLU A 7 11.29 20.34 30.73
CA GLU A 7 10.21 19.34 30.63
C GLU A 7 9.15 19.73 29.58
N GLY A 8 8.74 21.01 29.53
CA GLY A 8 7.75 21.48 28.55
C GLY A 8 8.22 21.41 27.09
N SER A 9 9.52 21.59 26.84
CA SER A 9 10.11 21.46 25.50
C SER A 9 10.23 20.00 25.04
N VAL A 10 10.49 19.09 25.99
CA VAL A 10 10.61 17.65 25.74
C VAL A 10 9.25 17.03 25.45
N ASP A 11 8.20 17.42 26.17
CA ASP A 11 6.85 16.91 25.93
C ASP A 11 6.26 17.45 24.64
N ALA A 12 6.45 18.73 24.32
CA ALA A 12 6.12 19.27 22.99
C ALA A 12 6.80 18.43 21.90
N GLY A 13 8.12 18.23 21.98
CA GLY A 13 8.90 17.43 21.01
C GLY A 13 8.39 15.99 20.83
N LYS A 14 7.94 15.33 21.90
CA LYS A 14 7.32 14.00 21.84
C LYS A 14 5.99 14.03 21.08
N TRP A 15 5.15 15.03 21.31
CA TRP A 15 3.87 15.18 20.61
C TRP A 15 4.08 15.42 19.11
N GLN A 16 5.06 16.25 18.73
CA GLN A 16 5.39 16.44 17.32
C GLN A 16 5.95 15.16 16.67
N GLY A 17 6.80 14.40 17.38
CA GLY A 17 7.28 13.10 16.90
C GLY A 17 6.16 12.05 16.74
N LEU A 18 5.21 12.01 17.68
CA LEU A 18 4.05 11.12 17.60
C LEU A 18 3.15 11.46 16.39
N LEU A 19 2.84 12.74 16.21
CA LEU A 19 2.03 13.20 15.08
C LEU A 19 2.72 12.90 13.73
N ALA A 20 4.03 13.11 13.62
CA ALA A 20 4.78 12.77 12.42
C ALA A 20 4.73 11.27 12.10
N ASN A 21 4.85 10.40 13.11
CA ASN A 21 4.75 8.95 12.94
C ASN A 21 3.34 8.52 12.52
N ILE A 22 2.29 9.13 13.09
CA ILE A 22 0.90 8.86 12.71
C ILE A 22 0.66 9.24 11.25
N VAL A 23 1.05 10.45 10.84
CA VAL A 23 0.87 10.94 9.47
C VAL A 23 1.62 10.05 8.48
N THR A 24 2.86 9.69 8.81
CA THR A 24 3.69 8.80 7.98
C THR A 24 3.07 7.40 7.88
N GLY A 25 2.56 6.85 8.99
CA GLY A 25 1.89 5.55 9.02
C GLY A 25 0.59 5.53 8.19
N ILE A 26 -0.20 6.60 8.25
CA ILE A 26 -1.41 6.76 7.42
C ILE A 26 -1.02 6.82 5.93
N GLY A 27 -0.02 7.63 5.58
CA GLY A 27 0.48 7.74 4.22
C GLY A 27 0.99 6.41 3.67
N ALA A 28 1.77 5.68 4.46
CA ALA A 28 2.24 4.34 4.12
C ALA A 28 1.07 3.36 3.89
N GLY A 29 0.06 3.35 4.78
CA GLY A 29 -1.12 2.49 4.62
C GLY A 29 -1.92 2.78 3.36
N ILE A 30 -2.13 4.05 3.01
CA ILE A 30 -2.82 4.45 1.77
C ILE A 30 -2.02 4.03 0.53
N TYR A 31 -0.70 4.22 0.56
CA TYR A 31 0.20 3.83 -0.53
C TYR A 31 0.21 2.32 -0.74
N GLU A 32 0.28 1.55 0.34
CA GLU A 32 0.18 0.09 0.30
C GLU A 32 -1.15 -0.36 -0.29
N GLU A 33 -2.27 0.23 0.12
CA GLU A 33 -3.58 -0.14 -0.42
C GLU A 33 -3.70 0.19 -1.92
N LEU A 34 -3.21 1.36 -2.35
CA LEU A 34 -3.18 1.76 -3.76
C LEU A 34 -2.39 0.76 -4.60
N ILE A 35 -1.18 0.40 -4.17
CA ILE A 35 -0.31 -0.49 -4.95
C ILE A 35 -0.84 -1.91 -4.95
N PHE A 36 -1.09 -2.48 -3.79
CA PHE A 36 -1.39 -3.91 -3.69
C PHE A 36 -2.83 -4.21 -4.11
N ARG A 37 -3.79 -3.31 -3.86
CA ARG A 37 -5.23 -3.63 -4.06
C ARG A 37 -5.81 -3.01 -5.31
N LEU A 38 -5.33 -1.85 -5.75
CA LEU A 38 -5.77 -1.28 -7.03
C LEU A 38 -4.82 -1.68 -8.16
N ILE A 39 -3.58 -1.19 -8.15
CA ILE A 39 -2.66 -1.32 -9.29
C ILE A 39 -2.32 -2.79 -9.56
N LEU A 40 -1.91 -3.52 -8.53
CA LEU A 40 -1.44 -4.90 -8.66
C LEU A 40 -2.58 -5.86 -9.01
N ILE A 41 -3.76 -5.74 -8.38
CA ILE A 41 -4.91 -6.60 -8.71
C ILE A 41 -5.39 -6.33 -10.14
N ILE A 42 -5.45 -5.07 -10.59
CA ILE A 42 -5.80 -4.75 -11.99
C ILE A 42 -4.78 -5.37 -12.94
N GLY A 43 -3.48 -5.18 -12.68
CA GLY A 43 -2.40 -5.75 -13.51
C GLY A 43 -2.45 -7.27 -13.59
N LEU A 44 -2.68 -7.96 -12.45
CA LEU A 44 -2.81 -9.42 -12.40
C LEU A 44 -4.08 -9.90 -13.11
N MET A 45 -5.19 -9.16 -12.99
CA MET A 45 -6.44 -9.48 -13.69
C MET A 45 -6.27 -9.38 -15.21
N MET A 46 -5.60 -8.33 -15.71
CA MET A 46 -5.27 -8.20 -17.14
C MET A 46 -4.34 -9.34 -17.59
N LEU A 47 -3.30 -9.64 -16.81
CA LEU A 47 -2.39 -10.76 -17.12
C LEU A 47 -3.14 -12.09 -17.23
N PHE A 48 -4.01 -12.39 -16.26
CA PHE A 48 -4.68 -13.68 -16.21
C PHE A 48 -5.83 -13.81 -17.21
N GLN A 49 -6.60 -12.75 -17.46
CA GLN A 49 -7.73 -12.80 -18.40
C GLN A 49 -7.29 -12.56 -19.84
N ASP A 50 -6.42 -11.58 -20.09
CA ASP A 50 -6.11 -11.14 -21.46
C ASP A 50 -4.93 -11.91 -22.06
N VAL A 51 -3.89 -12.20 -21.26
CA VAL A 51 -2.69 -12.91 -21.72
C VAL A 51 -2.84 -14.42 -21.56
N LEU A 52 -3.18 -14.89 -20.35
CA LEU A 52 -3.28 -16.32 -20.06
C LEU A 52 -4.67 -16.92 -20.36
N ARG A 53 -5.67 -16.09 -20.67
CA ARG A 53 -7.05 -16.50 -21.02
C ARG A 53 -7.70 -17.43 -19.98
N LEU A 54 -7.39 -17.20 -18.70
CA LEU A 54 -7.99 -17.92 -17.59
C LEU A 54 -9.43 -17.48 -17.38
N GLY A 55 -10.25 -18.37 -16.81
CA GLY A 55 -11.63 -18.03 -16.44
C GLY A 55 -11.68 -16.85 -15.45
N HIS A 56 -12.73 -16.04 -15.55
CA HIS A 56 -12.88 -14.83 -14.74
C HIS A 56 -12.78 -15.09 -13.22
N LYS A 57 -13.44 -16.15 -12.73
CA LYS A 57 -13.38 -16.55 -11.32
C LYS A 57 -11.97 -16.94 -10.87
N SER A 58 -11.27 -17.75 -11.67
CA SER A 58 -9.89 -18.17 -11.36
C SER A 58 -8.93 -16.98 -11.35
N SER A 59 -9.10 -16.04 -12.28
CA SER A 59 -8.30 -14.82 -12.37
C SER A 59 -8.47 -13.94 -11.12
N ILE A 60 -9.70 -13.78 -10.61
CA ILE A 60 -9.95 -13.04 -9.36
C ILE A 60 -9.25 -13.71 -8.19
N ILE A 61 -9.46 -15.01 -8.02
CA ILE A 61 -8.89 -15.76 -6.88
C ILE A 61 -7.37 -15.68 -6.91
N LEU A 62 -6.73 -15.93 -8.05
CA LEU A 62 -5.28 -15.87 -8.18
C LEU A 62 -4.74 -14.46 -7.96
N SER A 63 -5.41 -13.43 -8.50
CA SER A 63 -4.97 -12.03 -8.32
C SER A 63 -4.99 -11.60 -6.86
N VAL A 64 -6.05 -11.98 -6.13
CA VAL A 64 -6.18 -11.70 -4.69
C VAL A 64 -5.11 -12.45 -3.89
N LEU A 65 -4.91 -13.75 -4.15
CA LEU A 65 -3.93 -14.55 -3.42
C LEU A 65 -2.49 -14.07 -3.66
N ILE A 66 -2.13 -13.79 -4.91
CA ILE A 66 -0.79 -13.31 -5.26
C ILE A 66 -0.55 -11.90 -4.71
N SER A 67 -1.52 -10.99 -4.83
CA SER A 67 -1.45 -9.67 -4.21
C SER A 67 -1.24 -9.74 -2.69
N ALA A 68 -1.99 -10.60 -1.99
CA ALA A 68 -1.87 -10.76 -0.56
C ALA A 68 -0.52 -11.37 -0.12
N ALA A 69 0.00 -12.34 -0.88
CA ALA A 69 1.31 -12.92 -0.64
C ALA A 69 2.43 -11.90 -0.88
N LEU A 70 2.34 -11.08 -1.95
CA LEU A 70 3.29 -10.02 -2.25
C LEU A 70 3.26 -8.88 -1.21
N PHE A 71 2.06 -8.52 -0.73
CA PHE A 71 1.89 -7.59 0.40
C PHE A 71 2.62 -8.11 1.64
N SER A 72 2.44 -9.39 1.97
CA SER A 72 3.13 -10.03 3.08
C SER A 72 4.65 -10.04 2.89
N ALA A 73 5.11 -10.36 1.68
CA ALA A 73 6.54 -10.37 1.33
C ALA A 73 7.17 -8.98 1.42
N TYR A 74 6.47 -7.92 0.99
CA TYR A 74 6.92 -6.53 1.11
C TYR A 74 7.15 -6.11 2.57
N HIS A 75 6.30 -6.59 3.48
CA HIS A 75 6.48 -6.37 4.92
C HIS A 75 7.61 -7.22 5.53
N HIS A 76 8.06 -8.27 4.83
CA HIS A 76 9.18 -9.12 5.26
C HIS A 76 10.54 -8.60 4.74
N ILE A 77 10.54 -7.97 3.57
CA ILE A 77 11.73 -7.46 2.89
C ILE A 77 11.59 -5.95 2.75
N VAL A 78 12.22 -5.19 3.65
CA VAL A 78 12.13 -3.73 3.60
C VAL A 78 13.22 -3.20 2.66
N TYR A 79 12.84 -2.47 1.61
CA TYR A 79 13.78 -1.74 0.77
C TYR A 79 14.09 -0.39 1.44
N LEU A 80 15.20 -0.32 2.17
CA LEU A 80 15.69 0.89 2.83
C LEU A 80 17.04 1.26 2.20
N GLU A 81 17.19 2.54 1.81
CA GLU A 81 18.45 3.11 1.30
C GLU A 81 19.07 2.35 0.11
N GLY A 82 18.25 1.88 -0.82
CA GLY A 82 18.75 1.21 -2.03
C GLY A 82 19.12 -0.26 -1.83
N ARG A 83 18.89 -0.84 -0.65
CA ARG A 83 19.15 -2.26 -0.35
C ARG A 83 17.90 -2.94 0.19
N PHE A 84 17.74 -4.21 -0.17
CA PHE A 84 16.77 -5.09 0.48
C PHE A 84 17.34 -5.50 1.84
N ILE A 85 16.81 -4.90 2.90
CA ILE A 85 17.19 -5.19 4.28
C ILE A 85 16.08 -6.06 4.88
N GLN A 86 16.45 -7.24 5.35
CA GLN A 86 15.55 -8.06 6.14
C GLN A 86 15.49 -7.43 7.55
N SER A 87 14.36 -6.84 7.91
CA SER A 87 14.20 -6.19 9.22
C SER A 87 14.22 -7.20 10.37
N THR A 88 13.80 -8.45 10.11
CA THR A 88 13.77 -9.57 11.06
C THR A 88 13.94 -10.93 10.35
N PRO A 89 14.38 -12.01 11.05
CA PRO A 89 14.40 -13.37 10.49
C PRO A 89 13.05 -13.79 9.89
N PHE A 90 13.05 -14.64 8.87
CA PHE A 90 11.81 -15.11 8.24
C PHE A 90 10.92 -15.86 9.23
N ASN A 91 9.72 -15.32 9.48
CA ASN A 91 8.74 -15.87 10.39
C ASN A 91 7.47 -16.28 9.63
N TRP A 92 7.27 -17.59 9.51
CA TRP A 92 6.11 -18.17 8.83
C TRP A 92 4.77 -17.74 9.41
N THR A 93 4.71 -17.49 10.73
CA THR A 93 3.48 -17.07 11.41
C THR A 93 3.09 -15.65 11.02
N GLU A 94 4.06 -14.73 11.02
CA GLU A 94 3.83 -13.33 10.63
C GLU A 94 3.49 -13.23 9.14
N PHE A 95 4.20 -13.98 8.29
CA PHE A 95 3.92 -14.05 6.87
C PHE A 95 2.50 -14.58 6.59
N GLY A 96 2.11 -15.67 7.26
CA GLY A 96 0.77 -16.25 7.15
C GLY A 96 -0.32 -15.29 7.61
N PHE A 97 -0.13 -14.67 8.78
CA PHE A 97 -1.06 -13.67 9.33
C PHE A 97 -1.27 -12.50 8.37
N ARG A 98 -0.19 -11.90 7.86
CA ARG A 98 -0.23 -10.77 6.92
C ARG A 98 -0.84 -11.16 5.58
N THR A 99 -0.61 -12.38 5.11
CA THR A 99 -1.26 -12.89 3.88
C THR A 99 -2.77 -13.00 4.08
N ILE A 100 -3.23 -13.58 5.20
CA ILE A 100 -4.68 -13.68 5.50
C ILE A 100 -5.31 -12.30 5.66
N ALA A 101 -4.66 -11.41 6.41
CA ALA A 101 -5.08 -10.01 6.52
C ALA A 101 -5.14 -9.33 5.14
N GLY A 102 -4.17 -9.64 4.29
CA GLY A 102 -4.10 -9.09 2.94
C GLY A 102 -5.24 -9.56 2.03
N ILE A 103 -5.66 -10.83 2.14
CA ILE A 103 -6.86 -11.37 1.48
C ILE A 103 -8.10 -10.67 2.01
N TYR A 104 -8.23 -10.53 3.34
CA TYR A 104 -9.35 -9.84 3.97
C TYR A 104 -9.51 -8.40 3.46
N PHE A 105 -8.41 -7.63 3.40
CA PHE A 105 -8.45 -6.26 2.87
C PHE A 105 -8.77 -6.21 1.38
N ALA A 106 -8.28 -7.15 0.57
CA ALA A 106 -8.63 -7.22 -0.85
C ALA A 106 -10.14 -7.50 -1.05
N VAL A 107 -10.73 -8.37 -0.24
CA VAL A 107 -12.18 -8.63 -0.26
C VAL A 107 -12.97 -7.41 0.23
N LEU A 108 -12.51 -6.76 1.30
CA LEU A 108 -13.12 -5.53 1.82
C LEU A 108 -13.09 -4.41 0.76
N PHE A 109 -11.98 -4.25 0.05
CA PHE A 109 -11.80 -3.32 -1.06
C PHE A 109 -12.79 -3.62 -2.20
N ALA A 110 -12.92 -4.90 -2.59
CA ALA A 110 -13.82 -5.33 -3.65
C ALA A 110 -15.31 -5.09 -3.34
N ILE A 111 -15.73 -5.28 -2.07
CA ILE A 111 -17.13 -5.15 -1.64
C ILE A 111 -17.52 -3.68 -1.42
N ARG A 112 -16.62 -2.82 -0.93
CA ARG A 112 -16.97 -1.45 -0.51
C ARG A 112 -16.97 -0.38 -1.61
N GLY A 113 -16.62 -0.72 -2.86
CA GLY A 113 -17.04 0.06 -4.03
C GLY A 113 -16.66 1.55 -4.07
N PHE A 114 -15.44 1.93 -3.66
CA PHE A 114 -14.99 3.33 -3.66
C PHE A 114 -13.54 3.50 -4.18
N GLY A 115 -12.66 2.54 -3.91
CA GLY A 115 -11.25 2.60 -4.38
C GLY A 115 -11.09 2.50 -5.91
N ILE A 116 -12.00 1.80 -6.59
CA ILE A 116 -12.02 1.69 -8.06
C ILE A 116 -12.48 3.02 -8.69
N THR A 117 -13.54 3.64 -8.15
CA THR A 117 -14.08 4.89 -8.70
C THR A 117 -13.18 6.09 -8.39
N ALA A 118 -12.69 6.23 -7.15
CA ALA A 118 -11.78 7.31 -6.76
C ALA A 118 -10.37 7.15 -7.37
N GLY A 119 -9.88 5.92 -7.51
CA GLY A 119 -8.62 5.61 -8.19
C GLY A 119 -8.66 5.90 -9.70
N ALA A 120 -9.77 5.55 -10.37
CA ALA A 120 -9.98 5.89 -11.77
C ALA A 120 -10.08 7.41 -11.99
N HIS A 121 -10.73 8.14 -11.08
CA HIS A 121 -10.84 9.61 -11.14
C HIS A 121 -9.47 10.27 -10.94
N ALA A 122 -8.70 9.84 -9.94
CA ALA A 122 -7.36 10.36 -9.69
C ALA A 122 -6.37 10.06 -10.83
N PHE A 123 -6.43 8.87 -11.43
CA PHE A 123 -5.58 8.50 -12.56
C PHE A 123 -5.91 9.31 -13.82
N TYR A 124 -7.20 9.56 -14.07
CA TYR A 124 -7.66 10.43 -15.15
C TYR A 124 -7.14 11.86 -15.01
N ASP A 125 -7.23 12.46 -13.81
CA ASP A 125 -6.73 13.81 -13.55
C ASP A 125 -5.20 13.92 -13.69
N ILE A 126 -4.46 12.88 -13.28
CA ILE A 126 -3.00 12.82 -13.43
C ILE A 126 -2.60 12.77 -14.91
N ILE A 127 -3.28 11.96 -15.73
CA ILE A 127 -3.03 11.91 -17.19
C ILE A 127 -3.37 13.25 -17.82
N ALA A 128 -4.52 13.84 -17.48
CA ALA A 128 -4.95 15.12 -18.04
C ALA A 128 -3.97 16.26 -17.72
N VAL A 129 -3.51 16.35 -16.46
CA VAL A 129 -2.50 17.34 -16.04
C VAL A 129 -1.15 17.05 -16.67
N SER A 130 -0.71 15.80 -16.76
CA SER A 130 0.57 15.43 -17.37
C SER A 130 0.58 15.70 -18.87
N MET A 131 -0.52 15.41 -19.58
CA MET A 131 -0.68 15.74 -20.99
C MET A 131 -0.71 17.25 -21.21
N ASN A 132 -1.44 18.00 -20.38
CA ASN A 132 -1.45 19.45 -20.44
C ASN A 132 -0.03 20.03 -20.24
N ALA A 133 0.71 19.53 -19.24
CA ALA A 133 2.07 19.98 -18.95
C ALA A 133 3.11 19.58 -20.02
N LEU A 134 2.90 18.46 -20.75
CA LEU A 134 3.82 17.96 -21.78
C LEU A 134 3.51 18.49 -23.19
N PHE A 135 2.25 18.75 -23.51
CA PHE A 135 1.81 19.19 -24.84
C PHE A 135 1.50 20.69 -24.93
N ILE A 136 1.21 21.36 -23.81
CA ILE A 136 1.07 22.83 -23.74
C ILE A 136 2.36 23.42 -23.17
N ARG A 137 3.48 23.03 -23.78
CA ARG A 137 4.74 23.78 -23.75
C ARG A 137 5.12 24.15 -25.18
#